data_AF-A0A5K0Z5S4-F1
#
_entry.id   AF-A0A5K0Z5S4-F1
#
_cell.length_a   1.000
_cell.length_b   1.000
_cell.length_c   1.000
_cell.angle_alpha   90.00
_cell.angle_beta   90.00
_cell.angle_gamma   90.00
#
_symmetry.space_group_name_H-M   'P 1'
#
loop_
_entity.id
_entity.type
_entity.pdbx_description
1 polymer ?
#
loop_
_entity_poly.entity_id
_entity_poly.type
_entity_poly.pdbx_seq_one_letter_code
_entity_poly.pdbx_strand_id
1 'polypeptide(L)' 'ISHKYGLIYVVTKLGLLFVYDLETAAAVYRNRISPDPIFLTSEASSVGGFYAVNRRGQVLLATVNEATIIPFISGQ' A
#
# COMPACT_ATOMS: atom_id res chain seq x y z
N ILE A 1 -8.88 0.58 1.82
CA ILE A 1 -8.79 2.02 1.49
C ILE A 1 -8.20 2.70 2.71
N SER A 2 -7.35 3.71 2.56
CA SER A 2 -6.87 4.51 3.68
C SER A 2 -7.65 5.81 3.76
N HIS A 3 -8.60 5.88 4.69
CA HIS A 3 -9.34 7.12 4.95
C HIS A 3 -8.46 8.19 5.60
N LYS A 4 -7.41 7.80 6.33
CA LYS A 4 -6.46 8.73 6.95
C LYS A 4 -5.71 9.58 5.91
N TYR A 5 -5.31 8.97 4.79
CA TYR A 5 -4.48 9.63 3.78
C TYR A 5 -5.19 9.85 2.44
N GLY A 6 -6.44 9.41 2.29
CA GLY A 6 -7.14 9.48 1.00
C GLY A 6 -6.46 8.61 -0.08
N LEU A 7 -6.01 7.41 0.27
CA LEU A 7 -5.31 6.51 -0.67
C LEU A 7 -6.03 5.19 -0.89
N ILE A 8 -5.94 4.67 -2.11
CA ILE A 8 -6.36 3.31 -2.49
C ILE A 8 -5.11 2.43 -2.56
N TYR A 9 -5.10 1.34 -1.78
CA TYR A 9 -4.09 0.29 -1.89
C TYR A 9 -4.64 -0.89 -2.68
N VAL A 10 -3.96 -1.26 -3.76
CA VAL A 10 -4.26 -2.45 -4.56
C VAL A 10 -3.09 -3.41 -4.43
N VAL A 11 -3.32 -4.55 -3.78
CA VAL A 11 -2.35 -5.64 -3.66
C VAL A 11 -2.77 -6.77 -4.59
N THR A 12 -1.90 -7.14 -5.51
CA THR A 12 -2.17 -8.25 -6.44
C THR A 12 -1.75 -9.58 -5.84
N LYS A 13 -2.31 -10.68 -6.38
CA LYS A 13 -1.91 -12.04 -6.02
C LYS A 13 -0.41 -12.29 -6.17
N LEU A 14 0.28 -11.60 -7.09
CA LEU A 14 1.72 -11.77 -7.32
C LEU A 14 2.60 -10.85 -6.47
N GLY A 15 2.05 -10.17 -5.46
CA GLY A 15 2.83 -9.36 -4.51
C GLY A 15 3.22 -7.97 -5.02
N LEU A 16 2.56 -7.47 -6.07
CA LEU A 16 2.67 -6.08 -6.50
C LEU A 16 1.70 -5.20 -5.69
N LEU A 17 2.19 -4.06 -5.23
CA LEU A 17 1.43 -2.97 -4.64
C LEU A 17 1.30 -1.84 -5.66
N PHE A 18 0.07 -1.37 -5.85
CA PHE A 18 -0.24 -0.11 -6.50
C PHE A 18 -0.96 0.80 -5.51
N VAL A 19 -0.59 2.08 -5.52
CA VAL A 19 -1.18 3.11 -4.66
C VAL A 19 -1.73 4.19 -5.56
N TYR A 20 -3.00 4.54 -5.34
CA TYR A 20 -3.68 5.60 -6.06
C TYR A 20 -4.24 6.63 -5.11
N ASP A 21 -4.34 7.87 -5.58
CA ASP A 21 -5.14 8.90 -4.93
C ASP A 21 -6.64 8.53 -4.98
N LEU A 22 -7.35 8.70 -3.87
CA LEU A 22 -8.75 8.28 -3.75
C LEU A 22 -9.72 9.17 -4.55
N GLU A 23 -9.42 10.45 -4.69
CA GLU A 23 -10.31 11.42 -5.32
C GLU A 23 -10.19 11.39 -6.86
N THR A 24 -8.96 11.31 -7.35
CA THR A 24 -8.64 11.45 -8.77
C THR A 24 -8.26 10.15 -9.47
N ALA A 25 -8.04 9.07 -8.71
CA ALA A 25 -7.43 7.82 -9.19
C ALA A 25 -6.03 7.99 -9.80
N ALA A 26 -5.34 9.12 -9.55
CA ALA A 26 -3.97 9.33 -10.00
C ALA A 26 -3.03 8.30 -9.37
N ALA A 27 -2.10 7.75 -10.18
CA ALA A 27 -1.13 6.79 -9.69
C ALA A 27 -0.07 7.49 -8.83
N VAL A 28 0.10 7.03 -7.60
CA VAL A 28 1.06 7.60 -6.64
C VAL A 28 2.32 6.74 -6.58
N TYR A 29 2.19 5.45 -6.34
CA TYR A 29 3.32 4.56 -6.09
C TYR A 29 3.07 3.14 -6.64
N ARG A 30 4.13 2.48 -7.09
CA ARG A 30 4.11 1.07 -7.48
C ARG A 30 5.39 0.37 -7.04
N ASN A 31 5.27 -0.82 -6.47
CA ASN A 31 6.44 -1.66 -6.14
C ASN A 31 6.05 -3.12 -5.95
N ARG A 32 7.03 -4.02 -6.05
CA ARG A 32 6.88 -5.41 -5.57
C ARG A 32 7.19 -5.44 -4.07
N ILE A 33 6.20 -5.80 -3.26
CA ILE A 33 6.33 -5.91 -1.79
C ILE A 33 6.55 -7.34 -1.32
N SER A 34 6.28 -8.34 -2.17
CA SER A 34 6.57 -9.74 -1.87
C SER A 34 6.95 -10.52 -3.13
N PRO A 35 7.94 -11.43 -3.06
CA PRO A 35 8.19 -12.39 -4.14
C PRO A 35 7.15 -13.51 -4.16
N ASP A 36 6.54 -13.82 -3.01
CA ASP A 36 5.54 -14.87 -2.85
C ASP A 36 4.10 -14.34 -2.97
N PRO A 37 3.13 -15.20 -3.34
CA PRO A 37 1.75 -14.76 -3.44
C PRO A 37 1.17 -14.26 -2.12
N ILE A 38 0.52 -13.10 -2.15
CA ILE A 38 -0.32 -12.59 -1.06
C ILE A 38 -1.68 -13.26 -1.17
N PHE A 39 -2.15 -13.87 -0.09
CA PHE A 39 -3.42 -14.61 -0.07
C PHE A 39 -4.45 -14.03 0.91
N LEU A 40 -4.03 -13.14 1.80
CA LEU A 40 -4.90 -12.47 2.77
C LEU A 40 -4.38 -11.05 3.03
N THR A 41 -5.29 -10.11 3.15
CA THR A 41 -5.01 -8.74 3.60
C THR A 41 -6.04 -8.30 4.63
N SER A 42 -5.67 -7.32 5.44
CA SER A 42 -6.58 -6.62 6.35
C SER A 42 -6.16 -5.15 6.47
N GLU A 43 -7.09 -4.27 6.81
CA GLU A 43 -6.79 -2.87 7.07
C GLU A 43 -5.98 -2.72 8.38
N ALA A 44 -5.08 -1.74 8.41
CA ALA A 44 -4.41 -1.26 9.61
C ALA A 44 -4.86 0.18 9.90
N SER A 45 -6.13 0.34 10.29
CA SER A 45 -6.82 1.64 10.36
C SER A 45 -6.11 2.66 11.26
N SER A 46 -5.52 2.23 12.38
CA SER A 46 -4.82 3.11 13.32
C SER A 46 -3.62 3.83 12.71
N VAL A 47 -2.98 3.24 11.70
CA VAL A 47 -1.81 3.81 11.02
C VAL A 47 -2.12 4.21 9.57
N GLY A 48 -3.38 4.08 9.13
CA GLY A 48 -3.79 4.36 7.75
C GLY A 48 -3.16 3.43 6.72
N GLY A 49 -2.79 2.21 7.11
CA GLY A 49 -2.07 1.25 6.27
C GLY A 49 -2.83 -0.07 6.08
N PHE A 50 -2.09 -1.14 5.79
CA PHE A 50 -2.64 -2.49 5.69
C PHE A 50 -1.66 -3.57 6.17
N TYR A 51 -2.24 -4.69 6.59
CA TYR A 51 -1.53 -5.95 6.78
C TYR A 51 -1.70 -6.85 5.56
N ALA A 52 -0.66 -7.59 5.21
CA ALA A 52 -0.69 -8.60 4.16
C ALA A 52 0.06 -9.87 4.58
N VAL A 53 -0.50 -11.04 4.27
CA VAL A 53 0.12 -12.33 4.55
C VAL A 53 0.46 -13.03 3.24
N ASN A 54 1.73 -13.42 3.09
CA ASN A 54 2.19 -14.19 1.93
C ASN A 54 2.24 -15.69 2.22
N ARG A 55 2.32 -16.51 1.17
CA ARG A 55 2.36 -17.99 1.27
C ARG A 55 3.52 -18.57 2.07
N ARG A 56 4.55 -17.78 2.39
CA ARG A 56 5.64 -18.18 3.28
C ARG A 56 5.35 -17.90 4.76
N GLY A 57 4.17 -17.37 5.08
CA GLY A 57 3.77 -17.02 6.44
C GLY A 57 4.35 -15.69 6.93
N GLN A 58 4.97 -14.89 6.05
CA GLN A 58 5.43 -13.55 6.43
C GLN A 58 4.22 -12.62 6.55
N VAL A 59 4.22 -11.82 7.62
CA VAL A 59 3.26 -10.74 7.85
C VAL A 59 3.93 -9.43 7.53
N LEU A 60 3.38 -8.70 6.55
CA LEU A 60 3.86 -7.40 6.12
C LEU A 60 2.90 -6.33 6.65
N LEU A 61 3.44 -5.29 7.28
CA LEU A 61 2.74 -4.04 7.55
C LEU A 61 3.26 -2.99 6.58
N ALA A 62 2.35 -2.37 5.82
CA ALA A 62 2.67 -1.27 4.93
C ALA A 62 1.85 -0.03 5.29
N THR A 63 2.50 1.12 5.36
CA THR A 63 1.87 2.43 5.59
C THR A 63 2.66 3.53 4.89
N VAL A 64 2.09 4.74 4.84
CA VAL A 64 2.71 5.94 4.29
C VAL A 64 3.84 6.41 5.20
N ASN A 65 4.99 6.75 4.61
CA ASN A 65 6.01 7.53 5.29
C ASN A 65 5.64 9.02 5.20
N GLU A 66 5.03 9.54 6.27
CA GLU A 66 4.53 10.92 6.33
C GLU A 66 5.63 11.97 6.09
N ALA A 67 6.88 11.68 6.46
CA ALA A 67 8.00 12.61 6.29
C ALA A 67 8.41 12.80 4.82
N THR A 68 8.11 11.83 3.95
CA THR A 68 8.64 11.80 2.57
C THR A 68 7.55 11.77 1.50
N ILE A 69 6.27 11.55 1.85
CA ILE A 69 5.20 11.40 0.85
C ILE A 69 4.98 12.65 0.01
N ILE A 70 5.02 13.84 0.63
CA ILE A 70 4.84 15.10 -0.09
C ILE A 70 6.01 15.37 -1.05
N PRO A 71 7.29 15.36 -0.59
CA PRO A 71 8.42 15.50 -1.52
C PRO A 71 8.43 14.46 -2.64
N PHE A 72 8.01 13.23 -2.36
CA PHE A 72 7.97 12.16 -3.35
C PHE A 72 6.94 12.44 -4.47
N ILE A 73 5.74 12.92 -4.12
CA ILE A 73 4.69 13.23 -5.10
C ILE A 73 5.02 14.52 -5.85
N SER A 74 5.49 15.56 -5.15
CA SER A 74 5.82 16.86 -5.78
C SER A 74 7.03 16.79 -6.72
N GLY A 75 7.87 15.77 -6.60
CA GLY A 75 9.01 15.54 -7.49
C GLY A 75 8.71 14.70 -8.73
N GLN A 76 7.45 14.29 -8.94
CA GLN A 76 7.01 13.56 -10.14
C GLN A 76 6.78 14.49 -11.34
#